data_AF-A0A7S1UNU5-F1
#
_entry.id   AF-A0A7S1UNU5-F1
#
_cell.length_a   1.000
_cell.length_b   1.000
_cell.length_c   1.000
_cell.angle_alpha   90.00
_cell.angle_beta   90.00
_cell.angle_gamma   90.00
#
_symmetry.space_group_name_H-M   'P 1'
#
loop_
_entity.id
_entity.type
_entity.pdbx_description
1 polymer ?
#
loop_
_entity_poly.entity_id
_entity_poly.type
_entity_poly.pdbx_seq_one_letter_code
_entity_poly.pdbx_strand_id
1 'polypeptide(L)'
;KNYKLPDTPHLSGLRPMTPEDVPGVHKLLTTYLDKFQLKVMFEPDEIGHWLLPRPGVVDSFVMCDKDSGEVTDLCSFYHLPSNILQHKDTLLYAAYSFYNVATSVTWIELMRSCLILAKSGGADVFNALNLMDNEEFLTDLKFGFGDGNLQYYLYNWACPKLKSKEVGIVLL
;
A
#
# COMPACT_ATOMS: atom_id res chain seq x y z
N LYS A 1 -15.78 7.18 -18.11
CA LYS A 1 -14.87 6.71 -19.18
C LYS A 1 -13.38 6.82 -18.81
N ASN A 2 -12.94 7.82 -18.03
CA ASN A 2 -11.50 8.10 -17.81
C ASN A 2 -10.79 7.25 -16.73
N TYR A 3 -11.53 6.65 -15.78
CA TYR A 3 -11.02 5.86 -14.66
C TYR A 3 -11.29 4.36 -14.78
N LYS A 4 -11.67 3.86 -15.96
CA LYS A 4 -11.96 2.45 -16.15
C LYS A 4 -10.67 1.64 -16.00
N LEU A 5 -10.67 0.71 -15.04
CA LEU A 5 -9.65 -0.31 -14.89
C LEU A 5 -10.08 -1.63 -15.55
N PRO A 6 -9.14 -2.47 -16.01
CA PRO A 6 -9.38 -3.86 -16.38
C PRO A 6 -10.07 -4.65 -15.24
N ASP A 7 -10.60 -5.82 -15.58
CA ASP A 7 -11.26 -6.70 -14.60
C ASP A 7 -10.28 -7.64 -13.89
N THR A 8 -9.11 -7.89 -14.50
CA THR A 8 -8.06 -8.74 -13.94
C THR A 8 -6.69 -8.06 -14.02
N PRO A 9 -5.81 -8.24 -13.01
CA PRO A 9 -4.44 -7.75 -13.06
C PRO A 9 -3.63 -8.39 -14.19
N HIS A 10 -2.66 -7.64 -14.73
CA HIS A 10 -1.79 -8.14 -15.80
C HIS A 10 -0.57 -8.94 -15.28
N LEU A 11 -0.20 -8.77 -14.01
CA LEU A 11 0.98 -9.42 -13.42
C LEU A 11 0.70 -10.90 -13.11
N SER A 12 1.17 -11.79 -14.00
CA SER A 12 1.05 -13.24 -13.83
C SER A 12 1.98 -13.73 -12.70
N GLY A 13 1.45 -13.84 -11.48
CA GLY A 13 2.20 -14.27 -10.30
C GLY A 13 1.83 -13.51 -9.03
N LEU A 14 1.14 -12.37 -9.15
CA LEU A 14 0.62 -11.65 -8.01
C LEU A 14 -0.50 -12.48 -7.34
N ARG A 15 -0.30 -12.84 -6.07
CA ARG A 15 -1.22 -13.68 -5.30
C ARG A 15 -1.39 -13.13 -3.89
N PRO A 16 -2.47 -13.48 -3.16
CA PRO A 16 -2.59 -13.14 -1.75
C PRO A 16 -1.38 -13.61 -0.94
N MET A 17 -0.96 -12.78 0.01
CA MET A 17 0.07 -13.11 0.98
C MET A 17 -0.42 -14.20 1.93
N THR A 18 0.44 -15.17 2.26
CA THR A 18 0.17 -16.24 3.22
C THR A 18 1.16 -16.18 4.39
N PRO A 19 0.93 -16.92 5.51
CA PRO A 19 1.85 -16.96 6.64
C PRO A 19 3.28 -17.37 6.28
N GLU A 20 3.45 -18.21 5.27
CA GLU A 20 4.75 -18.68 4.78
C GLU A 20 5.57 -17.55 4.13
N ASP A 21 4.91 -16.49 3.63
CA ASP A 21 5.58 -15.35 3.01
C ASP A 21 6.13 -14.34 4.03
N VAL A 22 5.70 -14.41 5.29
CA VAL A 22 6.03 -13.42 6.33
C VAL A 22 7.55 -13.17 6.44
N PRO A 23 8.43 -14.18 6.47
CA PRO A 23 9.87 -13.94 6.52
C PRO A 23 10.42 -13.23 5.28
N GLY A 24 9.89 -13.55 4.09
CA GLY A 24 10.29 -12.92 2.83
C GLY A 24 9.82 -11.47 2.75
N VAL A 25 8.56 -11.21 3.13
CA VAL A 25 7.98 -9.87 3.20
C VAL A 25 8.70 -9.02 4.25
N HIS A 26 9.05 -9.59 5.41
CA HIS A 26 9.84 -8.90 6.43
C HIS A 26 11.17 -8.42 5.86
N LYS A 27 11.96 -9.33 5.29
CA LYS A 27 13.25 -9.00 4.65
C LYS A 27 13.09 -7.93 3.57
N LEU A 28 12.11 -8.09 2.68
CA LEU A 28 11.86 -7.17 1.58
C LEU A 28 11.50 -5.76 2.09
N LEU A 29 10.54 -5.68 3.02
CA LEU A 29 10.02 -4.42 3.52
C LEU A 29 11.04 -3.69 4.40
N THR A 30 11.76 -4.37 5.29
CA THR A 30 12.78 -3.71 6.12
C THR A 30 13.93 -3.18 5.26
N THR A 31 14.38 -3.95 4.27
CA THR A 31 15.40 -3.51 3.31
C THR A 31 14.93 -2.27 2.53
N TYR A 32 13.68 -2.26 2.10
CA TYR A 32 13.08 -1.11 1.43
C TYR A 32 13.01 0.11 2.36
N LEU A 33 12.56 -0.08 3.60
CA LEU A 33 12.38 1.00 4.56
C LEU A 33 13.72 1.63 4.99
N ASP A 34 14.83 0.91 4.84
CA ASP A 34 16.15 1.38 5.28
C ASP A 34 16.63 2.68 4.63
N LYS A 35 16.07 3.04 3.48
CA LYS A 35 16.39 4.30 2.78
C LYS A 35 15.67 5.54 3.33
N PHE A 36 14.67 5.38 4.20
CA PHE A 36 13.89 6.49 4.75
C PHE A 36 14.43 6.95 6.10
N GLN A 37 14.28 8.24 6.40
CA GLN A 37 14.82 8.85 7.63
C GLN A 37 13.94 8.57 8.85
N LEU A 38 12.62 8.54 8.66
CA LEU A 38 11.64 8.17 9.68
C LEU A 38 10.94 6.90 9.22
N LYS A 39 11.13 5.78 9.93
CA LYS A 39 10.61 4.46 9.54
C LYS A 39 10.23 3.64 10.76
N VAL A 40 9.39 2.64 10.56
CA VAL A 40 9.14 1.59 11.56
C VAL A 40 10.17 0.49 11.39
N MET A 41 10.77 0.05 12.50
CA MET A 41 11.63 -1.13 12.54
C MET A 41 10.76 -2.32 12.86
N PHE A 42 10.27 -3.03 11.83
CA PHE A 42 9.39 -4.16 12.02
C PHE A 42 10.15 -5.42 12.45
N GLU A 43 9.57 -6.15 13.40
CA GLU A 43 9.88 -7.56 13.66
C GLU A 43 9.00 -8.48 12.79
N PRO A 44 9.40 -9.75 12.56
CA PRO A 44 8.64 -10.66 11.70
C PRO A 44 7.19 -10.90 12.15
N ASP A 45 6.93 -10.95 13.45
CA ASP A 45 5.58 -11.11 14.00
C ASP A 45 4.71 -9.87 13.78
N GLU A 46 5.31 -8.67 13.81
CA GLU A 46 4.63 -7.42 13.47
C GLU A 46 4.24 -7.39 11.98
N ILE A 47 5.09 -7.89 11.08
CA ILE A 47 4.74 -8.05 9.66
C ILE A 47 3.51 -8.95 9.51
N GLY A 48 3.50 -10.10 10.19
CA GLY A 48 2.33 -10.97 10.22
C GLY A 48 1.08 -10.28 10.77
N HIS A 49 1.24 -9.46 11.82
CA HIS A 49 0.13 -8.72 12.42
C HIS A 49 -0.45 -7.65 11.47
N TRP A 50 0.39 -6.90 10.77
CA TRP A 50 -0.04 -5.75 9.98
C TRP A 50 -0.43 -6.11 8.54
N LEU A 51 0.18 -7.14 7.95
CA LEU A 51 0.08 -7.39 6.51
C LEU A 51 -0.60 -8.69 6.13
N LEU A 52 -0.77 -9.68 7.03
CA LEU A 52 -1.53 -10.87 6.65
C LEU A 52 -2.99 -10.49 6.32
N PRO A 53 -3.53 -10.91 5.16
CA PRO A 53 -4.87 -10.50 4.73
C PRO A 53 -5.94 -10.84 5.77
N ARG A 54 -6.79 -9.86 6.07
CA ARG A 54 -7.95 -9.98 6.96
C ARG A 54 -9.15 -9.35 6.26
N PRO A 55 -10.20 -10.14 5.94
CA PRO A 55 -11.36 -9.64 5.19
C PRO A 55 -11.95 -8.37 5.80
N GLY A 56 -12.07 -7.32 4.99
CA GLY A 56 -12.63 -6.03 5.40
C GLY A 56 -11.72 -5.19 6.30
N VAL A 57 -10.46 -5.60 6.50
CA VAL A 57 -9.47 -4.86 7.31
C VAL A 57 -8.25 -4.52 6.48
N VAL A 58 -7.53 -5.52 5.96
CA VAL A 58 -6.31 -5.34 5.15
C VAL A 58 -6.22 -6.44 4.11
N ASP A 59 -5.81 -6.07 2.91
CA ASP A 59 -5.46 -6.99 1.83
C ASP A 59 -4.01 -6.75 1.43
N SER A 60 -3.25 -7.84 1.29
CA SER A 60 -1.85 -7.81 0.86
C SER A 60 -1.60 -8.91 -0.15
N PHE A 61 -0.79 -8.57 -1.15
CA PHE A 61 -0.45 -9.45 -2.25
C PHE A 61 1.06 -9.43 -2.48
N VAL A 62 1.60 -10.59 -2.83
CA VAL A 62 3.02 -10.78 -3.07
C VAL A 62 3.27 -11.35 -4.46
N MET A 63 4.43 -11.03 -5.01
CA MET A 63 5.05 -11.79 -6.09
C MET A 63 6.31 -12.47 -5.59
N CYS A 64 6.58 -13.65 -6.13
CA CYS A 64 7.80 -14.38 -5.86
C CYS A 64 8.55 -14.64 -7.15
N ASP A 65 9.87 -14.63 -7.08
CA ASP A 65 10.73 -15.14 -8.12
C ASP A 65 10.44 -16.63 -8.35
N LYS A 66 10.31 -17.04 -9.62
CA LYS A 66 9.85 -18.39 -9.96
C LYS A 66 10.89 -19.47 -9.68
N ASP A 67 12.17 -19.10 -9.71
CA ASP A 67 13.27 -20.05 -9.58
C ASP A 67 13.70 -20.22 -8.13
N SER A 68 13.83 -19.11 -7.39
CA SER A 68 14.26 -19.10 -5.99
C SER A 68 13.11 -19.19 -4.98
N GLY A 69 11.90 -18.80 -5.38
CA GLY A 69 10.76 -18.66 -4.47
C GLY A 69 10.84 -17.44 -3.53
N GLU A 70 11.84 -16.57 -3.69
CA GLU A 70 11.99 -15.37 -2.87
C GLU A 70 10.89 -14.35 -3.19
N VAL A 71 10.34 -13.70 -2.16
CA VAL A 71 9.36 -12.61 -2.33
C VAL A 71 10.07 -11.38 -2.92
N THR A 72 9.64 -10.95 -4.10
CA THR A 72 10.25 -9.83 -4.83
C THR A 72 9.45 -8.55 -4.72
N ASP A 73 8.12 -8.64 -4.66
CA ASP A 73 7.25 -7.47 -4.68
C ASP A 73 6.10 -7.66 -3.68
N LEU A 74 5.65 -6.55 -3.10
CA LEU A 74 4.57 -6.48 -2.13
C LEU A 74 3.66 -5.31 -2.51
N CYS A 75 2.35 -5.51 -2.55
CA CYS A 75 1.40 -4.40 -2.47
C CYS A 75 0.30 -4.68 -1.44
N SER A 76 -0.13 -3.63 -0.74
CA SER A 76 -1.15 -3.77 0.31
C SER A 76 -2.00 -2.51 0.47
N PHE A 77 -3.22 -2.73 0.96
CA PHE A 77 -4.16 -1.66 1.30
C PHE A 77 -5.06 -2.08 2.46
N TYR A 78 -5.51 -1.11 3.25
CA TYR A 78 -6.48 -1.32 4.32
C TYR A 78 -7.81 -0.66 4.00
N HIS A 79 -8.87 -1.18 4.60
CA HIS A 79 -10.25 -0.73 4.37
C HIS A 79 -10.70 0.20 5.48
N LEU A 80 -11.22 1.37 5.09
CA LEU A 80 -11.79 2.33 6.03
C LEU A 80 -13.11 2.88 5.45
N PRO A 81 -14.24 2.18 5.66
CA PRO A 81 -15.53 2.64 5.17
C PRO A 81 -15.96 3.92 5.90
N SER A 82 -16.54 4.85 5.16
CA SER A 82 -17.03 6.13 5.68
C SER A 82 -18.53 6.27 5.49
N ASN A 83 -19.23 6.81 6.49
CA ASN A 83 -20.65 7.11 6.35
C ASN A 83 -20.85 8.32 5.42
N ILE A 84 -21.75 8.20 4.45
CA ILE A 84 -22.12 9.32 3.58
C ILE A 84 -23.28 10.08 4.23
N LEU A 85 -23.05 11.35 4.57
CA LEU A 85 -24.07 12.20 5.15
C LEU A 85 -25.07 12.65 4.08
N GLN A 86 -26.36 12.52 4.37
CA GLN A 86 -27.46 13.07 3.57
C GLN A 86 -27.52 12.57 2.12
N HIS A 87 -27.17 11.29 1.87
CA HIS A 87 -27.26 10.64 0.57
C HIS A 87 -28.07 9.32 0.64
N LYS A 88 -28.50 8.80 -0.51
CA LYS A 88 -29.24 7.53 -0.60
C LYS A 88 -28.36 6.32 -0.29
N ASP A 89 -27.12 6.36 -0.80
CA ASP A 89 -26.07 5.43 -0.40
C ASP A 89 -25.56 5.83 0.98
N THR A 90 -25.34 4.85 1.84
CA THR A 90 -25.01 5.09 3.25
C THR A 90 -23.52 4.97 3.54
N LEU A 91 -22.77 4.25 2.70
CA LEU A 91 -21.37 3.93 2.91
C LEU A 91 -20.55 4.19 1.65
N LEU A 92 -19.36 4.76 1.87
CA LEU A 92 -18.27 4.86 0.90
C LEU A 92 -17.20 3.84 1.32
N TYR A 93 -16.93 2.85 0.46
CA TYR A 93 -15.89 1.85 0.69
C TYR A 93 -14.55 2.37 0.18
N ALA A 94 -13.80 3.05 1.05
CA ALA A 94 -12.47 3.55 0.72
C ALA A 94 -11.39 2.53 1.09
N ALA A 95 -10.51 2.23 0.12
CA ALA A 95 -9.26 1.53 0.34
C ALA A 95 -8.12 2.56 0.48
N TYR A 96 -7.20 2.33 1.39
CA TYR A 96 -6.04 3.18 1.62
C TYR A 96 -4.76 2.39 1.39
N SER A 97 -3.90 2.89 0.51
CA SER A 97 -2.56 2.34 0.28
C SER A 97 -1.81 2.22 1.60
N PHE A 98 -1.23 1.05 1.83
CA PHE A 98 -0.42 0.79 3.03
C PHE A 98 1.06 0.70 2.64
N TYR A 99 1.73 -0.42 2.90
CA TYR A 99 3.12 -0.64 2.50
C TYR A 99 3.21 -1.37 1.15
N ASN A 100 4.03 -0.86 0.26
CA ASN A 100 4.25 -1.42 -1.07
C ASN A 100 5.75 -1.42 -1.38
N VAL A 101 6.23 -2.42 -2.11
CA VAL A 101 7.62 -2.54 -2.56
C VAL A 101 7.63 -3.18 -3.95
N ALA A 102 8.24 -2.51 -4.93
CA ALA A 102 8.46 -3.05 -6.26
C ALA A 102 9.96 -3.24 -6.52
N THR A 103 10.39 -4.45 -6.89
CA THR A 103 11.78 -4.76 -7.26
C THR A 103 11.92 -5.51 -8.57
N SER A 104 10.95 -6.37 -8.93
CA SER A 104 10.98 -7.14 -10.19
C SER A 104 10.13 -6.52 -11.30
N VAL A 105 9.17 -5.68 -10.93
CA VAL A 105 8.28 -4.93 -11.83
C VAL A 105 8.37 -3.42 -11.56
N THR A 106 7.80 -2.60 -12.44
CA THR A 106 7.72 -1.16 -12.19
C THR A 106 6.67 -0.83 -11.12
N TRP A 107 6.87 0.27 -10.39
CA TRP A 107 5.88 0.81 -9.44
C TRP A 107 4.50 0.97 -10.06
N ILE A 108 4.46 1.46 -11.31
CA ILE A 108 3.22 1.68 -12.05
C ILE A 108 2.49 0.36 -12.32
N GLU A 109 3.20 -0.71 -12.69
CA GLU A 109 2.59 -2.02 -12.93
C GLU A 109 2.04 -2.66 -11.65
N LEU A 110 2.82 -2.60 -10.56
CA LEU A 110 2.43 -3.14 -9.27
C LEU A 110 1.20 -2.41 -8.72
N MET A 111 1.25 -1.08 -8.69
CA MET A 111 0.16 -0.29 -8.14
C MET A 111 -1.08 -0.27 -9.03
N ARG A 112 -0.94 -0.37 -10.36
CA ARG A 112 -2.10 -0.59 -11.24
C ARG A 112 -2.80 -1.91 -10.91
N SER A 113 -2.03 -2.97 -10.65
CA SER A 113 -2.57 -4.26 -10.23
C SER A 113 -3.28 -4.17 -8.87
N CYS A 114 -2.68 -3.43 -7.93
CA CYS A 114 -3.28 -3.13 -6.63
C CYS A 114 -4.64 -2.41 -6.76
N LEU A 115 -4.73 -1.39 -7.62
CA LEU A 115 -5.99 -0.69 -7.92
C LEU A 115 -7.07 -1.61 -8.51
N ILE A 116 -6.68 -2.52 -9.41
CA ILE A 116 -7.60 -3.51 -9.99
C ILE A 116 -8.14 -4.44 -8.89
N LEU A 117 -7.26 -4.93 -8.00
CA LEU A 117 -7.63 -5.80 -6.90
C LEU A 117 -8.57 -5.10 -5.91
N ALA A 118 -8.28 -3.86 -5.52
CA ALA A 118 -9.15 -3.08 -4.65
C ALA A 118 -10.54 -2.85 -5.27
N LYS A 119 -10.61 -2.49 -6.56
CA LYS A 119 -11.87 -2.35 -7.31
C LYS A 119 -12.65 -3.67 -7.34
N SER A 120 -11.98 -4.79 -7.63
CA SER A 120 -12.61 -6.12 -7.64
C SER A 120 -13.09 -6.55 -6.24
N GLY A 121 -12.45 -6.05 -5.19
CA GLY A 121 -12.88 -6.17 -3.79
C GLY A 121 -14.03 -5.23 -3.39
N GLY A 122 -14.52 -4.39 -4.30
CA GLY A 122 -15.66 -3.49 -4.06
C GLY A 122 -15.28 -2.11 -3.53
N ALA A 123 -14.00 -1.70 -3.58
CA ALA A 123 -13.61 -0.35 -3.21
C ALA A 123 -14.13 0.68 -4.23
N ASP A 124 -14.76 1.74 -3.72
CA ASP A 124 -15.27 2.86 -4.51
C ASP A 124 -14.15 3.84 -4.87
N VAL A 125 -13.17 3.97 -3.98
CA VAL A 125 -12.03 4.89 -4.11
C VAL A 125 -10.79 4.28 -3.49
N PHE A 126 -9.63 4.60 -4.05
CA PHE A 126 -8.33 4.21 -3.53
C PHE A 126 -7.52 5.46 -3.18
N ASN A 127 -7.22 5.63 -1.89
CA ASN A 127 -6.49 6.76 -1.35
C ASN A 127 -5.02 6.39 -1.14
N ALA A 128 -4.12 7.32 -1.40
CA ALA A 128 -2.69 7.15 -1.14
C ALA A 128 -2.08 8.48 -0.72
N LEU A 129 -1.11 8.43 0.21
CA LEU A 129 -0.32 9.59 0.60
C LEU A 129 0.90 9.72 -0.33
N ASN A 130 1.48 10.91 -0.44
CA ASN A 130 2.74 11.14 -1.15
C ASN A 130 3.98 10.78 -0.31
N LEU A 131 3.89 9.68 0.44
CA LEU A 131 4.99 9.14 1.25
C LEU A 131 5.86 8.22 0.42
N MET A 132 7.06 7.93 0.93
CA MET A 132 7.97 6.94 0.33
C MET A 132 8.20 7.23 -1.17
N ASP A 133 8.12 6.21 -2.04
CA ASP A 133 8.20 6.40 -3.50
C ASP A 133 6.82 6.48 -4.16
N ASN A 134 5.75 6.82 -3.44
CA ASN A 134 4.41 6.82 -4.04
C ASN A 134 4.30 7.80 -5.23
N GLU A 135 5.09 8.88 -5.23
CA GLU A 135 5.15 9.83 -6.35
C GLU A 135 5.52 9.16 -7.70
N GLU A 136 6.16 7.99 -7.69
CA GLU A 136 6.50 7.21 -8.90
C GLU A 136 5.27 6.69 -9.66
N PHE A 137 4.09 6.62 -9.03
CA PHE A 137 2.87 6.12 -9.68
C PHE A 137 1.66 7.06 -9.61
N LEU A 138 1.63 8.02 -8.68
CA LEU A 138 0.43 8.83 -8.43
C LEU A 138 -0.08 9.53 -9.70
N THR A 139 0.78 10.27 -10.40
CA THR A 139 0.39 11.02 -11.60
C THR A 139 -0.05 10.09 -12.74
N ASP A 140 0.74 9.06 -13.03
CA ASP A 140 0.52 8.15 -14.16
C ASP A 140 -0.71 7.25 -13.96
N LEU A 141 -1.04 6.94 -12.71
CA LEU A 141 -2.26 6.21 -12.34
C LEU A 141 -3.44 7.14 -12.02
N LYS A 142 -3.33 8.43 -12.36
CA LYS A 142 -4.39 9.43 -12.31
C LYS A 142 -4.94 9.71 -10.91
N PHE A 143 -4.10 9.59 -9.90
CA PHE A 143 -4.43 10.12 -8.58
C PHE A 143 -4.57 11.64 -8.67
N GLY A 144 -5.62 12.15 -8.03
CA GLY A 144 -5.81 13.60 -7.84
C GLY A 144 -5.38 14.00 -6.44
N PHE A 145 -4.84 15.21 -6.31
CA PHE A 145 -4.61 15.79 -4.99
C PHE A 145 -5.93 16.01 -4.27
N GLY A 146 -6.02 15.52 -3.03
CA GLY A 146 -7.07 15.91 -2.10
C GLY A 146 -6.88 17.33 -1.58
N ASP A 147 -7.84 17.81 -0.80
CA ASP A 147 -7.80 19.07 -0.06
C ASP A 147 -7.20 18.92 1.35
N GLY A 148 -7.15 17.70 1.87
CA GLY A 148 -6.56 17.36 3.16
C GLY A 148 -5.04 17.19 3.13
N ASN A 149 -4.38 17.50 4.24
CA ASN A 149 -2.97 17.22 4.48
C ASN A 149 -2.81 16.40 5.76
N LEU A 150 -1.98 15.36 5.72
CA LEU A 150 -1.56 14.61 6.90
C LEU A 150 -0.20 15.13 7.38
N GLN A 151 -0.12 15.51 8.65
CA GLN A 151 1.10 16.08 9.26
C GLN A 151 1.66 15.13 10.32
N TYR A 152 2.96 14.90 10.29
CA TYR A 152 3.67 14.03 11.23
C TYR A 152 4.30 14.85 12.36
N TYR A 153 4.05 14.45 13.60
CA TYR A 153 4.62 15.07 14.81
C TYR A 153 5.29 14.02 15.67
N LEU A 154 6.44 14.37 16.25
CA LEU A 154 7.15 13.54 17.21
C LEU A 154 7.07 14.18 18.60
N TYR A 155 6.68 13.40 19.60
CA TYR A 155 6.64 13.86 20.98
C TYR A 155 8.02 13.67 21.64
N ASN A 156 8.52 14.73 22.30
CA ASN A 156 9.79 14.71 23.03
C ASN A 156 11.01 14.27 22.17
N TRP A 157 10.98 14.59 20.87
CA TRP A 157 12.08 14.28 19.95
C TRP A 157 12.32 15.42 18.98
N ALA A 158 13.53 15.98 18.98
CA ALA A 158 13.92 17.02 18.03
C ALA A 158 14.47 16.38 16.75
N CYS A 159 14.05 16.86 15.59
CA CYS A 159 14.53 16.39 14.29
C CYS A 159 14.55 17.53 13.25
N PRO A 160 15.34 17.41 12.17
CA PRO A 160 15.21 18.30 11.03
C PRO A 160 13.83 18.12 10.36
N LYS A 161 13.43 19.09 9.53
CA LYS A 161 12.24 18.96 8.68
C LYS A 161 12.50 17.90 7.61
N LEU A 162 11.61 16.91 7.54
CA LEU A 162 11.63 15.86 6.53
C LEU A 162 10.68 16.19 5.37
N LYS A 163 11.04 15.78 4.15
CA LYS A 163 10.14 15.75 2.99
C LYS A 163 9.25 14.51 3.07
N SER A 164 8.08 14.52 2.45
CA SER A 164 7.15 13.37 2.47
C SER A 164 7.80 12.07 2.00
N LYS A 165 8.66 12.12 0.97
CA LYS A 165 9.42 10.97 0.47
C LYS A 165 10.49 10.42 1.41
N GLU A 166 10.79 11.11 2.50
CA GLU A 166 11.76 10.67 3.52
C GLU A 166 11.07 9.99 4.71
N VAL A 167 9.73 9.93 4.70
CA VAL A 167 8.89 9.31 5.72
C VAL A 167 8.39 7.97 5.21
N GLY A 168 8.81 6.89 5.89
CA GLY A 168 8.43 5.49 5.69
C GLY A 168 7.51 4.95 6.78
N ILE A 169 6.67 5.80 7.36
CA ILE A 169 5.64 5.40 8.33
C ILE A 169 4.28 5.72 7.72
N VAL A 170 3.39 4.74 7.66
CA VAL A 170 1.98 4.96 7.34
C VAL A 170 1.20 4.88 8.65
N LEU A 171 0.49 5.95 9.00
CA LEU A 171 -0.38 6.00 10.17
C LEU A 171 -1.80 5.58 9.79
N LEU A 172 -2.41 4.73 10.62
CA LEU A 172 -3.82 4.32 10.52
C LEU A 172 -4.74 5.30 11.25
#